data_AF-A0A1E5E3I5-F1
#
_entry.id   AF-A0A1E5E3I5-F1
#
_cell.length_a   1.000
_cell.length_b   1.000
_cell.length_c   1.000
_cell.angle_alpha   90.00
_cell.angle_beta   90.00
_cell.angle_gamma   90.00
#
_symmetry.space_group_name_H-M   'P 1'
#
loop_
_entity.id
_entity.type
_entity.pdbx_description
1 polymer ?
#
loop_
_entity_poly.entity_id
_entity_poly.type
_entity_poly.pdbx_seq_one_letter_code
_entity_poly.pdbx_strand_id
1 'polypeptide(L)'
;MEVSQHWTVQQVHELLEKPFMDLIFEAQLVHRQHQQTNHVQVSTLLSIKTGACPEDCKYCPQSAHYRTDVEKERLMEVERVLDAANKAKNSGSTRFCMGAAWKNPKARDMPYLTEMIKGVKDLGLETCMTLGMLTPDQAQQLSDAGLDYYNHNLDTSPEFYGKIITTRTYQDRLDTLSHVREAGMKICSGGIIGMGESVSDRAGLLVELANLPTQPESVPINMLVKVKGTPMENVDDVEPFDFIRLIAIARIMMPHSAVRLSAGRENMNEQMQALCFMAGANSIFYGCKLLTTPNPDEDTDLQLFKKLGINRQEVHQKPDEIQENDLLDRVVERVAARPSKDDLFYEAIS
;
A
#
# COMPACT_ATOMS: atom_id res chain seq x y z
N MET A 1 18.25 -6.56 9.26
CA MET A 1 18.72 -5.97 10.53
C MET A 1 17.99 -6.70 11.64
N GLU A 2 18.72 -7.32 12.56
CA GLU A 2 18.13 -7.94 13.75
C GLU A 2 17.41 -6.87 14.59
N VAL A 3 16.27 -7.23 15.17
CA VAL A 3 15.47 -6.33 16.03
C VAL A 3 16.29 -5.99 17.27
N SER A 4 16.77 -4.74 17.38
CA SER A 4 17.59 -4.31 18.52
C SER A 4 16.79 -4.10 19.81
N GLN A 5 15.46 -4.07 19.72
CA GLN A 5 14.56 -3.83 20.85
C GLN A 5 13.25 -4.59 20.66
N HIS A 6 12.96 -5.51 21.58
CA HIS A 6 11.67 -6.19 21.65
C HIS A 6 10.65 -5.27 22.32
N TRP A 7 9.58 -4.92 21.60
CA TRP A 7 8.51 -4.07 22.10
C TRP A 7 7.49 -4.85 22.93
N THR A 8 6.84 -4.18 23.86
CA THR A 8 5.73 -4.71 24.66
C THR A 8 4.48 -3.88 24.45
N VAL A 9 3.31 -4.48 24.66
CA VAL A 9 2.02 -3.78 24.56
C VAL A 9 1.98 -2.58 25.53
N GLN A 10 2.57 -2.73 26.73
CA GLN A 10 2.65 -1.65 27.72
C GLN A 10 3.45 -0.44 27.20
N GLN A 11 4.59 -0.65 26.53
CA GLN A 11 5.37 0.44 25.94
C GLN A 11 4.59 1.16 24.82
N VAL A 12 3.78 0.43 24.07
CA VAL A 12 2.90 1.05 23.06
C VAL A 12 1.80 1.88 23.72
N HIS A 13 1.24 1.41 24.84
CA HIS A 13 0.29 2.21 25.64
C HIS A 13 0.91 3.50 26.16
N GLU A 14 2.16 3.46 26.65
CA GLU A 14 2.89 4.66 27.08
C GLU A 14 3.03 5.68 25.93
N LEU A 15 3.28 5.22 24.71
CA LEU A 15 3.32 6.08 23.52
C LEU A 15 1.94 6.62 23.15
N LEU A 16 0.88 5.82 23.30
CA LEU A 16 -0.51 6.25 23.05
C LEU A 16 -0.96 7.34 24.04
N GLU A 17 -0.52 7.26 25.29
CA GLU A 17 -0.83 8.23 26.35
C GLU A 17 0.00 9.52 26.26
N LYS A 18 1.12 9.50 25.53
CA LYS A 18 1.97 10.68 25.32
C LYS A 18 1.13 11.85 24.76
N PRO A 19 1.36 13.10 25.21
CA PRO A 19 0.74 14.27 24.59
C PRO A 19 0.97 14.27 23.08
N PHE A 20 -0.08 14.55 22.31
CA PHE A 20 -0.08 14.35 20.87
C PHE A 20 1.10 15.05 20.17
N MET A 21 1.35 16.31 20.51
CA MET A 21 2.43 17.09 19.89
C MET A 21 3.81 16.51 20.19
N ASP A 22 4.04 16.00 21.40
CA ASP A 22 5.30 15.39 21.81
C ASP A 22 5.54 14.07 21.06
N LEU A 23 4.48 13.25 20.90
CA LEU A 23 4.53 12.03 20.12
C LEU A 23 4.86 12.31 18.64
N ILE A 24 4.21 13.29 18.02
CA ILE A 24 4.49 13.69 16.63
C ILE A 24 5.93 14.17 16.49
N PHE A 25 6.40 15.00 17.42
CA PHE A 25 7.76 15.51 17.38
C PHE A 25 8.80 14.39 17.46
N GLU A 26 8.61 13.43 18.36
CA GLU A 26 9.48 12.25 18.43
C GLU A 26 9.45 11.43 17.13
N ALA A 27 8.27 11.19 16.56
CA ALA A 27 8.13 10.46 15.32
C ALA A 27 8.86 11.15 14.16
N GLN A 28 8.80 12.49 14.09
CA GLN A 28 9.56 13.29 13.12
C GLN A 28 11.07 13.13 13.31
N LEU A 29 11.56 13.17 14.55
CA LEU A 29 12.99 13.01 14.84
C LEU A 29 13.46 11.63 14.37
N VAL A 30 12.73 10.57 14.72
CA VAL A 30 13.05 9.20 14.26
C VAL A 30 12.99 9.11 12.74
N HIS A 31 11.96 9.67 12.11
CA HIS A 31 11.82 9.66 10.65
C HIS A 31 13.01 10.32 9.96
N ARG A 32 13.42 11.51 10.40
CA ARG A 32 14.54 12.26 9.80
C ARG A 32 15.91 11.60 9.99
N GLN A 33 16.05 10.77 11.02
CA GLN A 33 17.28 10.02 11.28
C GLN A 33 17.44 8.79 10.37
N HIS A 34 16.34 8.17 9.95
CA HIS A 34 16.36 6.84 9.33
C HIS A 34 15.81 6.80 7.90
N GLN A 35 15.10 7.84 7.46
CA GLN A 35 14.43 7.91 6.17
C GLN A 35 14.88 9.16 5.40
N GLN A 36 14.74 9.11 4.07
CA GLN A 36 14.94 10.28 3.23
C GLN A 36 13.87 11.34 3.56
N THR A 37 14.30 12.53 3.93
CA THR A 37 13.40 13.62 4.31
C THR A 37 12.67 14.19 3.10
N ASN A 38 11.41 14.60 3.28
CA ASN A 38 10.57 15.20 2.23
C ASN A 38 10.42 14.29 0.99
N HIS A 39 10.55 12.98 1.18
CA HIS A 39 10.38 11.97 0.15
C HIS A 39 9.28 10.99 0.55
N VAL A 40 8.40 10.67 -0.39
CA VAL A 40 7.34 9.68 -0.24
C VAL A 40 7.45 8.69 -1.39
N GLN A 41 7.54 7.40 -1.05
CA GLN A 41 7.53 6.31 -2.02
C GLN A 41 6.15 6.15 -2.64
N VAL A 42 6.09 6.23 -3.97
CA VAL A 42 4.84 6.10 -4.74
C VAL A 42 4.74 4.70 -5.34
N SER A 43 3.70 3.96 -4.96
CA SER A 43 3.41 2.62 -5.51
C SER A 43 2.04 2.60 -6.18
N THR A 44 1.89 1.87 -7.28
CA THR A 44 0.59 1.70 -7.95
C THR A 44 0.11 0.27 -7.75
N LEU A 45 -1.18 0.09 -7.48
CA LEU A 45 -1.78 -1.21 -7.22
C LEU A 45 -2.83 -1.53 -8.27
N LEU A 46 -2.78 -2.74 -8.81
CA LEU A 46 -3.78 -3.27 -9.73
C LEU A 46 -4.33 -4.59 -9.19
N SER A 47 -5.65 -4.74 -9.21
CA SER A 47 -6.29 -6.04 -9.01
C SER A 47 -6.17 -6.87 -10.30
N ILE A 48 -5.29 -7.86 -10.31
CA ILE A 48 -5.12 -8.77 -11.46
C ILE A 48 -6.20 -9.85 -11.50
N LYS A 49 -6.93 -10.07 -10.39
CA LYS A 49 -8.11 -10.93 -10.31
C LYS A 49 -9.03 -10.40 -9.22
N THR A 50 -10.25 -10.03 -9.58
CA THR A 50 -11.19 -9.32 -8.69
C THR A 50 -12.40 -10.17 -8.31
N GLY A 51 -12.80 -10.11 -7.04
CA GLY A 51 -14.06 -10.70 -6.55
C GLY A 51 -14.03 -12.22 -6.40
N ALA A 52 -15.15 -12.82 -5.97
CA ALA A 52 -15.29 -14.27 -5.72
C ALA A 52 -14.15 -14.86 -4.86
N CYS A 53 -13.73 -14.13 -3.83
CA CYS A 53 -12.73 -14.62 -2.87
C CYS A 53 -13.38 -15.62 -1.92
N PRO A 54 -12.77 -16.80 -1.66
CA PRO A 54 -13.33 -17.78 -0.73
C PRO A 54 -13.21 -17.36 0.75
N GLU A 55 -12.36 -16.38 1.06
CA GLU A 55 -12.13 -15.90 2.41
C GLU A 55 -13.27 -15.00 2.91
N ASP A 56 -13.51 -15.02 4.21
CA ASP A 56 -14.66 -14.38 4.88
C ASP A 56 -14.29 -13.09 5.64
N CYS A 57 -13.29 -12.35 5.16
CA CYS A 57 -12.84 -11.15 5.85
C CYS A 57 -13.97 -10.13 5.94
N LYS A 58 -14.45 -9.82 7.15
CA LYS A 58 -15.64 -8.99 7.38
C LYS A 58 -15.58 -7.58 6.79
N TYR A 59 -14.38 -7.06 6.50
CA TYR A 59 -14.16 -5.76 5.87
C TYR A 59 -14.09 -5.82 4.34
N CYS A 60 -13.87 -7.01 3.75
CA CYS A 60 -13.44 -7.11 2.36
C CYS A 60 -14.64 -7.17 1.40
N PRO A 61 -14.76 -6.22 0.46
CA PRO A 61 -15.87 -6.23 -0.48
C PRO A 61 -15.74 -7.31 -1.56
N GLN A 62 -14.61 -8.00 -1.66
CA GLN A 62 -14.39 -9.07 -2.63
C GLN A 62 -14.75 -10.48 -2.10
N SER A 63 -15.10 -10.58 -0.82
CA SER A 63 -15.53 -11.82 -0.17
C SER A 63 -16.78 -12.38 -0.84
N ALA A 64 -16.76 -13.66 -1.21
CA ALA A 64 -17.92 -14.35 -1.77
C ALA A 64 -19.03 -14.60 -0.73
N HIS A 65 -18.77 -14.34 0.55
CA HIS A 65 -19.74 -14.49 1.64
C HIS A 65 -20.70 -13.30 1.77
N TYR A 66 -20.40 -12.18 1.10
CA TYR A 66 -21.15 -10.94 1.21
C TYR A 66 -21.67 -10.46 -0.14
N ARG A 67 -22.75 -9.68 -0.11
CA ARG A 67 -23.36 -9.08 -1.30
C ARG A 67 -22.93 -7.63 -1.41
N THR A 68 -21.89 -7.38 -2.19
CA THR A 68 -21.37 -6.06 -2.51
C THR A 68 -21.52 -5.79 -4.01
N ASP A 69 -21.30 -4.55 -4.42
CA ASP A 69 -21.39 -4.14 -5.83
C ASP A 69 -20.10 -4.42 -6.63
N VAL A 70 -19.22 -5.30 -6.12
CA VAL A 70 -17.96 -5.65 -6.79
C VAL A 70 -18.22 -6.62 -7.94
N GLU A 71 -17.92 -6.18 -9.17
CA GLU A 71 -17.92 -7.03 -10.34
C GLU A 71 -16.79 -8.07 -10.31
N LYS A 72 -17.11 -9.29 -10.76
CA LYS A 72 -16.16 -10.40 -10.78
C LYS A 72 -15.38 -10.37 -12.06
N GLU A 73 -14.07 -10.25 -11.94
CA GLU A 73 -13.15 -10.27 -13.08
C GLU A 73 -12.25 -11.50 -12.97
N ARG A 74 -12.04 -12.17 -14.10
CA ARG A 74 -11.08 -13.27 -14.19
C ARG A 74 -9.65 -12.72 -14.07
N LEU A 75 -8.70 -13.63 -13.91
CA LEU A 75 -7.29 -13.27 -13.99
C LEU A 75 -7.01 -12.54 -15.30
N MET A 76 -6.41 -11.36 -15.21
CA MET A 76 -6.04 -10.54 -16.36
C MET A 76 -4.95 -11.23 -17.18
N GLU A 77 -4.96 -10.98 -18.49
CA GLU A 77 -3.88 -11.40 -19.39
C GLU A 77 -2.60 -10.64 -19.06
N VAL A 78 -1.45 -11.30 -19.25
CA VAL A 78 -0.11 -10.75 -18.95
C VAL A 78 0.09 -9.41 -19.65
N GLU A 79 -0.23 -9.31 -20.95
CA GLU A 79 -0.10 -8.08 -21.74
C GLU A 79 -0.84 -6.90 -21.12
N ARG A 80 -2.09 -7.11 -20.67
CA ARG A 80 -2.89 -6.05 -20.03
C ARG A 80 -2.30 -5.60 -18.71
N VAL A 81 -1.66 -6.50 -17.96
CA VAL A 81 -0.95 -6.16 -16.71
C VAL A 81 0.29 -5.33 -17.03
N LEU A 82 1.05 -5.71 -18.07
CA LEU A 82 2.25 -4.97 -18.48
C LEU A 82 1.92 -3.58 -19.05
N ASP A 83 0.81 -3.44 -19.79
CA ASP A 83 0.32 -2.13 -20.24
C ASP A 83 0.00 -1.21 -19.06
N ALA A 84 -0.67 -1.73 -18.04
CA ALA A 84 -0.98 -0.98 -16.83
C ALA A 84 0.29 -0.63 -16.05
N ALA A 85 1.25 -1.55 -15.95
CA ALA A 85 2.53 -1.31 -15.31
C ALA A 85 3.35 -0.23 -16.05
N ASN A 86 3.35 -0.25 -17.38
CA ASN A 86 4.02 0.78 -18.18
C ASN A 86 3.38 2.16 -17.99
N LYS A 87 2.04 2.23 -17.92
CA LYS A 87 1.33 3.48 -17.57
C LYS A 87 1.71 3.99 -16.18
N ALA A 88 1.76 3.10 -15.18
CA ALA A 88 2.18 3.45 -13.82
C ALA A 88 3.64 3.94 -13.75
N LYS A 89 4.55 3.34 -14.53
CA LYS A 89 5.93 3.82 -14.66
C LYS A 89 5.95 5.26 -15.19
N ASN A 90 5.20 5.51 -16.26
CA ASN A 90 5.16 6.82 -16.91
C ASN A 90 4.50 7.90 -16.03
N SER A 91 3.64 7.52 -15.08
CA SER A 91 3.10 8.43 -14.06
C SER A 91 4.03 8.63 -12.84
N GLY A 92 5.21 8.00 -12.84
CA GLY A 92 6.25 8.19 -11.82
C GLY A 92 6.19 7.21 -10.66
N SER A 93 5.42 6.13 -10.78
CA SER A 93 5.40 5.04 -9.79
C SER A 93 6.75 4.33 -9.75
N THR A 94 7.26 4.04 -8.55
CA THR A 94 8.51 3.29 -8.38
C THR A 94 8.28 1.80 -8.21
N ARG A 95 7.06 1.40 -7.85
CA ARG A 95 6.67 0.02 -7.56
C ARG A 95 5.29 -0.31 -8.11
N PHE A 96 5.18 -1.45 -8.77
CA PHE A 96 3.91 -1.97 -9.25
C PHE A 96 3.47 -3.19 -8.44
N CYS A 97 2.31 -3.07 -7.80
CA CYS A 97 1.72 -4.09 -6.95
C CYS A 97 0.56 -4.77 -7.68
N MET A 98 0.53 -6.10 -7.69
CA MET A 98 -0.53 -6.90 -8.30
C MET A 98 -1.26 -7.71 -7.22
N GLY A 99 -2.55 -7.48 -7.07
CA GLY A 99 -3.38 -8.17 -6.08
C GLY A 99 -4.35 -9.15 -6.70
N ALA A 100 -4.52 -10.31 -6.07
CA ALA A 100 -5.49 -11.31 -6.51
C ALA A 100 -6.42 -11.72 -5.37
N ALA A 101 -7.72 -11.83 -5.66
CA ALA A 101 -8.75 -12.26 -4.72
C ALA A 101 -8.74 -13.79 -4.53
N TRP A 102 -7.67 -14.34 -3.96
CA TRP A 102 -7.50 -15.76 -3.68
C TRP A 102 -7.17 -16.02 -2.21
N LYS A 103 -7.44 -17.26 -1.76
CA LYS A 103 -6.86 -17.81 -0.53
C LYS A 103 -5.37 -18.10 -0.70
N ASN A 104 -5.03 -18.72 -1.82
CA ASN A 104 -3.69 -19.10 -2.22
C ASN A 104 -3.63 -19.26 -3.75
N PRO A 105 -2.50 -18.95 -4.41
CA PRO A 105 -2.36 -19.18 -5.84
C PRO A 105 -2.36 -20.68 -6.14
N LYS A 106 -2.85 -21.08 -7.33
CA LYS A 106 -2.83 -22.48 -7.77
C LYS A 106 -1.68 -22.72 -8.75
N ALA A 107 -1.23 -23.98 -8.84
CA ALA A 107 -0.12 -24.36 -9.73
C ALA A 107 -0.33 -23.93 -11.19
N ARG A 108 -1.58 -23.99 -11.69
CA ARG A 108 -1.94 -23.54 -13.04
C ARG A 108 -1.78 -22.02 -13.27
N ASP A 109 -1.82 -21.24 -12.19
CA ASP A 109 -1.76 -19.77 -12.26
C ASP A 109 -0.29 -19.29 -12.18
N MET A 110 0.60 -20.11 -11.58
CA MET A 110 2.02 -19.76 -11.37
C MET A 110 2.76 -19.34 -12.64
N PRO A 111 2.63 -20.02 -13.81
CA PRO A 111 3.32 -19.58 -15.02
C PRO A 111 2.98 -18.13 -15.40
N TYR A 112 1.69 -17.78 -15.41
CA TYR A 112 1.24 -16.42 -15.72
C TYR A 112 1.74 -15.39 -14.71
N LEU A 113 1.72 -15.74 -13.41
CA LEU A 113 2.24 -14.86 -12.36
C LEU A 113 3.74 -14.60 -12.55
N THR A 114 4.53 -15.63 -12.87
CA THR A 114 5.97 -15.46 -13.11
C THR A 114 6.25 -14.64 -14.37
N GLU A 115 5.44 -14.75 -15.42
CA GLU A 115 5.55 -13.90 -16.61
C GLU A 115 5.22 -12.43 -16.32
N MET A 116 4.16 -12.18 -15.53
CA MET A 116 3.84 -10.81 -15.07
C MET A 116 4.99 -10.21 -14.28
N ILE A 117 5.60 -10.97 -13.35
CA ILE A 117 6.73 -10.50 -12.54
C ILE A 117 7.90 -10.11 -13.44
N LYS A 118 8.31 -11.01 -14.35
CA LYS A 118 9.43 -10.77 -15.26
C LYS A 118 9.20 -9.52 -16.11
N GLY A 119 8.02 -9.41 -16.73
CA GLY A 119 7.71 -8.24 -17.56
C GLY A 119 7.69 -6.93 -16.77
N VAL A 120 7.13 -6.91 -15.56
CA VAL A 120 7.16 -5.70 -14.71
C VAL A 120 8.60 -5.36 -14.27
N LYS A 121 9.41 -6.39 -13.97
CA LYS A 121 10.82 -6.21 -13.60
C LYS A 121 11.64 -5.64 -14.77
N ASP A 122 11.40 -6.12 -15.98
CA ASP A 122 12.06 -5.65 -17.21
C ASP A 122 11.70 -4.20 -17.55
N LEU A 123 10.54 -3.72 -17.10
CA LEU A 123 10.19 -2.29 -17.17
C LEU A 123 11.00 -1.43 -16.19
N GLY A 124 11.77 -2.03 -15.27
CA GLY A 124 12.58 -1.32 -14.28
C GLY A 124 11.80 -0.82 -13.07
N LEU A 125 10.61 -1.37 -12.83
CA LEU A 125 9.83 -1.12 -11.61
C LEU A 125 10.17 -2.15 -10.54
N GLU A 126 10.03 -1.78 -9.26
CA GLU A 126 9.95 -2.79 -8.21
C GLU A 126 8.66 -3.61 -8.37
N THR A 127 8.77 -4.92 -8.23
CA THR A 127 7.65 -5.86 -8.39
C THR A 127 7.06 -6.23 -7.03
N CYS A 128 5.73 -6.24 -6.92
CA CYS A 128 5.05 -6.62 -5.68
C CYS A 128 3.78 -7.41 -5.95
N MET A 129 3.48 -8.42 -5.14
CA MET A 129 2.25 -9.19 -5.25
C MET A 129 1.57 -9.46 -3.92
N THR A 130 0.25 -9.61 -3.93
CA THR A 130 -0.55 -10.16 -2.82
C THR A 130 -1.51 -11.21 -3.35
N LEU A 131 -1.16 -12.49 -3.14
CA LEU A 131 -1.87 -13.64 -3.71
C LEU A 131 -2.50 -14.55 -2.64
N GLY A 132 -2.46 -14.12 -1.38
CA GLY A 132 -2.89 -14.91 -0.22
C GLY A 132 -1.72 -15.67 0.41
N MET A 133 -1.99 -16.86 0.93
CA MET A 133 -0.99 -17.73 1.58
C MET A 133 -0.15 -18.46 0.54
N LEU A 134 1.16 -18.54 0.79
CA LEU A 134 2.11 -19.23 -0.09
C LEU A 134 2.70 -20.45 0.61
N THR A 135 2.96 -21.50 -0.16
CA THR A 135 3.89 -22.55 0.26
C THR A 135 5.34 -22.12 0.01
N PRO A 136 6.35 -22.79 0.63
CA PRO A 136 7.76 -22.51 0.36
C PRO A 136 8.11 -22.56 -1.13
N ASP A 137 7.64 -23.59 -1.85
CA ASP A 137 7.90 -23.76 -3.29
C ASP A 137 7.30 -22.62 -4.13
N GLN A 138 6.14 -22.10 -3.73
CA GLN A 138 5.52 -20.96 -4.42
C GLN A 138 6.28 -19.67 -4.15
N ALA A 139 6.73 -19.46 -2.91
CA ALA A 139 7.55 -18.31 -2.55
C ALA A 139 8.87 -18.31 -3.35
N GLN A 140 9.54 -19.46 -3.45
CA GLN A 140 10.77 -19.60 -4.22
C GLN A 140 10.55 -19.30 -5.71
N GLN A 141 9.48 -19.85 -6.32
CA GLN A 141 9.17 -19.58 -7.73
C GLN A 141 8.90 -18.09 -8.03
N LEU A 142 8.22 -17.37 -7.12
CA LEU A 142 7.98 -15.95 -7.28
C LEU A 142 9.27 -15.13 -7.11
N SER A 143 10.11 -15.51 -6.15
CA SER A 143 11.44 -14.90 -5.93
C SER A 143 12.34 -15.09 -7.15
N ASP A 144 12.44 -16.32 -7.67
CA ASP A 144 13.23 -16.66 -8.87
C ASP A 144 12.75 -15.91 -10.12
N ALA A 145 11.46 -15.59 -10.20
CA ALA A 145 10.91 -14.78 -11.28
C ALA A 145 11.26 -13.29 -11.14
N GLY A 146 11.77 -12.86 -10.00
CA GLY A 146 12.19 -11.48 -9.72
C GLY A 146 11.18 -10.68 -8.90
N LEU A 147 10.37 -11.32 -8.04
CA LEU A 147 9.44 -10.63 -7.16
C LEU A 147 10.19 -9.93 -6.00
N ASP A 148 10.13 -8.60 -5.93
CA ASP A 148 10.86 -7.84 -4.90
C ASP A 148 10.14 -7.85 -3.55
N TYR A 149 8.81 -7.69 -3.57
CA TYR A 149 7.98 -7.61 -2.38
C TYR A 149 6.80 -8.58 -2.42
N TYR A 150 6.48 -9.15 -1.26
CA TYR A 150 5.22 -9.85 -1.06
C TYR A 150 4.39 -9.19 0.04
N ASN A 151 3.13 -8.88 -0.26
CA ASN A 151 2.21 -8.26 0.68
C ASN A 151 1.37 -9.32 1.41
N HIS A 152 1.44 -9.33 2.74
CA HIS A 152 0.75 -10.30 3.57
C HIS A 152 0.45 -9.75 4.99
N ASN A 153 -0.60 -8.93 5.10
CA ASN A 153 -1.00 -8.22 6.33
C ASN A 153 -1.37 -9.15 7.51
N LEU A 154 -1.18 -8.67 8.74
CA LEU A 154 -1.73 -9.32 9.94
C LEU A 154 -3.13 -8.80 10.29
N ASP A 155 -3.54 -7.69 9.68
CA ASP A 155 -4.85 -7.02 9.80
C ASP A 155 -5.11 -6.39 11.17
N THR A 156 -4.91 -7.13 12.27
CA THR A 156 -5.19 -6.71 13.66
C THR A 156 -4.39 -7.58 14.66
N SER A 157 -4.70 -7.51 15.96
CA SER A 157 -4.10 -8.37 16.98
C SER A 157 -4.50 -9.84 16.83
N PRO A 158 -3.68 -10.79 17.29
CA PRO A 158 -4.04 -12.21 17.34
C PRO A 158 -5.38 -12.47 18.05
N GLU A 159 -5.65 -11.74 19.13
CA GLU A 159 -6.83 -11.90 19.99
C GLU A 159 -8.13 -11.42 19.31
N PHE A 160 -8.03 -10.43 18.43
CA PHE A 160 -9.17 -9.87 17.70
C PHE A 160 -9.38 -10.52 16.33
N TYR A 161 -8.35 -11.14 15.76
CA TYR A 161 -8.34 -11.67 14.40
C TYR A 161 -9.52 -12.60 14.09
N GLY A 162 -9.83 -13.54 14.99
CA GLY A 162 -10.94 -14.49 14.83
C GLY A 162 -12.33 -13.85 14.82
N LYS A 163 -12.46 -12.59 15.27
CA LYS A 163 -13.71 -11.83 15.15
C LYS A 163 -13.87 -11.22 13.75
N ILE A 164 -12.80 -11.08 12.98
CA ILE A 164 -12.80 -10.44 11.66
C ILE A 164 -12.68 -11.47 10.53
N ILE A 165 -11.90 -12.53 10.72
CA ILE A 165 -11.58 -13.55 9.71
C ILE A 165 -11.61 -14.92 10.39
N THR A 166 -12.34 -15.88 9.80
CA THR A 166 -12.43 -17.26 10.35
C THR A 166 -11.95 -18.34 9.39
N THR A 167 -11.82 -18.01 8.11
CA THR A 167 -11.39 -18.93 7.04
C THR A 167 -9.89 -19.28 7.05
N ARG A 168 -9.10 -18.62 7.90
CA ARG A 168 -7.67 -18.82 8.12
C ARG A 168 -7.29 -18.43 9.55
N THR A 169 -6.18 -18.94 10.06
CA THR A 169 -5.64 -18.60 11.37
C THR A 169 -4.65 -17.44 11.29
N TYR A 170 -4.31 -16.87 12.45
CA TYR A 170 -3.24 -15.87 12.54
C TYR A 170 -1.87 -16.48 12.21
N GLN A 171 -1.62 -17.72 12.68
CA GLN A 171 -0.37 -18.44 12.45
C GLN A 171 -0.13 -18.70 10.97
N ASP A 172 -1.17 -19.03 10.18
CA ASP A 172 -1.03 -19.23 8.73
C ASP A 172 -0.42 -17.98 8.04
N ARG A 173 -0.69 -16.80 8.60
CA ARG A 173 -0.16 -15.54 8.09
C ARG A 173 1.32 -15.37 8.44
N LEU A 174 1.69 -15.67 9.68
CA LEU A 174 3.08 -15.67 10.14
C LEU A 174 3.93 -16.69 9.36
N ASP A 175 3.39 -17.89 9.11
CA ASP A 175 4.08 -18.92 8.34
C ASP A 175 4.34 -18.46 6.90
N THR A 176 3.35 -17.81 6.27
CA THR A 176 3.53 -17.23 4.94
C THR A 176 4.61 -16.14 4.94
N LEU A 177 4.66 -15.29 5.97
CA LEU A 177 5.73 -14.29 6.11
C LEU A 177 7.11 -14.94 6.25
N SER A 178 7.22 -16.08 6.97
CA SER A 178 8.46 -16.86 7.06
C SER A 178 8.87 -17.39 5.69
N HIS A 179 7.96 -18.01 4.94
CA HIS A 179 8.24 -18.52 3.59
C HIS A 179 8.74 -17.42 2.64
N VAL A 180 8.11 -16.23 2.69
CA VAL A 180 8.52 -15.07 1.89
C VAL A 180 9.93 -14.62 2.25
N ARG A 181 10.24 -14.58 3.55
CA ARG A 181 11.55 -14.18 4.06
C ARG A 181 12.64 -15.18 3.66
N GLU A 182 12.37 -16.46 3.83
CA GLU A 182 13.28 -17.56 3.49
C GLU A 182 13.58 -17.61 1.99
N ALA A 183 12.60 -17.27 1.14
CA ALA A 183 12.78 -17.12 -0.30
C ALA A 183 13.57 -15.84 -0.70
N GLY A 184 13.93 -14.97 0.24
CA GLY A 184 14.74 -13.77 0.00
C GLY A 184 13.97 -12.54 -0.45
N MET A 185 12.63 -12.57 -0.41
CA MET A 185 11.79 -11.43 -0.78
C MET A 185 11.61 -10.45 0.39
N LYS A 186 11.35 -9.18 0.06
CA LYS A 186 11.00 -8.17 1.07
C LYS A 186 9.54 -8.31 1.48
N ILE A 187 9.24 -8.01 2.74
CA ILE A 187 7.91 -8.13 3.32
C ILE A 187 7.19 -6.78 3.31
N CYS A 188 5.94 -6.81 2.83
CA CYS A 188 4.96 -5.75 3.05
C CYS A 188 3.86 -6.28 3.97
N SER A 189 3.86 -5.90 5.25
CA SER A 189 2.86 -6.39 6.20
C SER A 189 2.43 -5.29 7.16
N GLY A 190 1.12 -5.17 7.35
CA GLY A 190 0.52 -4.19 8.23
C GLY A 190 -0.90 -4.57 8.62
N GLY A 191 -1.80 -3.60 8.77
CA GLY A 191 -3.17 -3.89 9.16
C GLY A 191 -4.18 -2.77 8.88
N ILE A 192 -5.35 -2.92 9.47
CA ILE A 192 -6.53 -2.07 9.25
C ILE A 192 -7.01 -1.52 10.59
N ILE A 193 -7.23 -0.21 10.65
CA ILE A 193 -7.73 0.49 11.83
C ILE A 193 -9.20 0.84 11.61
N GLY A 194 -10.05 0.57 12.60
CA GLY A 194 -11.47 0.91 12.57
C GLY A 194 -12.43 -0.25 12.33
N MET A 195 -12.01 -1.49 12.52
CA MET A 195 -12.83 -2.70 12.43
C MET A 195 -13.61 -3.01 13.73
N GLY A 196 -13.65 -2.06 14.68
CA GLY A 196 -14.19 -2.25 16.02
C GLY A 196 -13.20 -2.85 17.01
N GLU A 197 -11.92 -2.91 16.65
CA GLU A 197 -10.83 -3.33 17.53
C GLU A 197 -10.58 -2.30 18.65
N SER A 198 -10.15 -2.78 19.81
CA SER A 198 -9.79 -1.92 20.94
C SER A 198 -8.43 -1.26 20.74
N VAL A 199 -8.10 -0.29 21.59
CA VAL A 199 -6.76 0.32 21.62
C VAL A 199 -5.66 -0.72 21.88
N SER A 200 -5.94 -1.71 22.74
CA SER A 200 -5.01 -2.82 23.01
C SER A 200 -4.79 -3.70 21.78
N ASP A 201 -5.83 -3.92 20.97
CA ASP A 201 -5.71 -4.69 19.73
C ASP A 201 -4.84 -3.98 18.68
N ARG A 202 -4.97 -2.64 18.59
CA ARG A 202 -4.12 -1.82 17.71
C ARG A 202 -2.66 -1.86 18.18
N ALA A 203 -2.44 -1.81 19.50
CA ALA A 203 -1.11 -1.96 20.08
C ALA A 203 -0.53 -3.36 19.80
N GLY A 204 -1.32 -4.41 19.98
CA GLY A 204 -0.95 -5.79 19.69
C GLY A 204 -0.49 -6.00 18.24
N LEU A 205 -1.21 -5.42 17.27
CA LEU A 205 -0.80 -5.43 15.87
C LEU A 205 0.60 -4.82 15.66
N LEU A 206 0.85 -3.63 16.23
CA LEU A 206 2.14 -2.94 16.06
C LEU A 206 3.28 -3.69 16.75
N VAL A 207 3.03 -4.26 17.93
CA VAL A 207 3.98 -5.10 18.65
C VAL A 207 4.34 -6.34 17.82
N GLU A 208 3.35 -7.02 17.25
CA GLU A 208 3.60 -8.22 16.44
C GLU A 208 4.48 -7.90 15.23
N LEU A 209 4.14 -6.85 14.48
CA LEU A 209 4.90 -6.42 13.31
C LEU A 209 6.34 -6.00 13.67
N ALA A 210 6.50 -5.24 14.76
CA ALA A 210 7.79 -4.73 15.18
C ALA A 210 8.72 -5.82 15.76
N ASN A 211 8.15 -6.91 16.27
CA ASN A 211 8.87 -8.02 16.90
C ASN A 211 9.04 -9.25 15.99
N LEU A 212 8.59 -9.20 14.73
CA LEU A 212 8.98 -10.21 13.75
C LEU A 212 10.51 -10.35 13.71
N PRO A 213 11.08 -11.55 13.39
CA PRO A 213 12.53 -11.76 13.37
C PRO A 213 13.30 -10.70 12.56
N THR A 214 12.66 -10.17 11.51
CA THR A 214 13.06 -8.93 10.85
C THR A 214 11.81 -8.14 10.51
N GLN A 215 11.77 -6.89 10.94
CA GLN A 215 10.68 -5.97 10.68
C GLN A 215 10.34 -5.89 9.18
N PRO A 216 9.05 -5.72 8.81
CA PRO A 216 8.66 -5.54 7.42
C PRO A 216 9.34 -4.33 6.79
N GLU A 217 9.83 -4.45 5.56
CA GLU A 217 10.39 -3.33 4.81
C GLU A 217 9.32 -2.28 4.47
N SER A 218 8.05 -2.71 4.36
CA SER A 218 6.90 -1.83 4.18
C SER A 218 5.80 -2.19 5.16
N VAL A 219 5.28 -1.19 5.88
CA VAL A 219 4.20 -1.36 6.87
C VAL A 219 2.99 -0.54 6.45
N PRO A 220 2.03 -1.11 5.70
CA PRO A 220 0.80 -0.45 5.34
C PRO A 220 -0.16 -0.34 6.53
N ILE A 221 -0.52 0.89 6.87
CA ILE A 221 -1.59 1.17 7.84
C ILE A 221 -2.78 1.69 7.05
N ASN A 222 -3.83 0.88 7.02
CA ASN A 222 -5.07 1.16 6.32
C ASN A 222 -6.09 1.70 7.32
N MET A 223 -6.87 2.67 6.90
CA MET A 223 -8.12 3.01 7.57
C MET A 223 -9.23 2.17 6.94
N LEU A 224 -10.15 1.63 7.76
CA LEU A 224 -11.26 0.83 7.26
C LEU A 224 -12.04 1.60 6.19
N VAL A 225 -12.18 1.00 5.01
CA VAL A 225 -13.12 1.47 4.00
C VAL A 225 -14.43 0.73 4.19
N LYS A 226 -15.45 1.43 4.67
CA LYS A 226 -16.79 0.88 4.90
C LYS A 226 -17.46 0.66 3.55
N VAL A 227 -17.77 -0.59 3.22
CA VAL A 227 -18.45 -0.93 1.97
C VAL A 227 -19.79 -1.59 2.26
N LYS A 228 -20.83 -1.06 1.62
CA LYS A 228 -22.19 -1.58 1.71
C LYS A 228 -22.23 -3.09 1.44
N GLY A 229 -22.95 -3.82 2.28
CA GLY A 229 -23.10 -5.26 2.22
C GLY A 229 -22.03 -6.06 2.96
N THR A 230 -20.92 -5.44 3.35
CA THR A 230 -19.97 -6.06 4.28
C THR A 230 -20.46 -5.96 5.72
N PRO A 231 -20.15 -6.91 6.62
CA PRO A 231 -20.49 -6.79 8.04
C PRO A 231 -19.93 -5.55 8.75
N MET A 232 -18.97 -4.86 8.12
CA MET A 232 -18.31 -3.66 8.66
C MET A 232 -18.88 -2.35 8.11
N GLU A 233 -19.98 -2.38 7.34
CA GLU A 233 -20.54 -1.19 6.69
C GLU A 233 -20.96 -0.07 7.67
N ASN A 234 -21.38 -0.43 8.89
CA ASN A 234 -21.96 0.49 9.87
C ASN A 234 -21.14 0.59 11.17
N VAL A 235 -19.85 0.23 11.14
CA VAL A 235 -18.95 0.43 12.29
C VAL A 235 -18.71 1.93 12.50
N ASP A 236 -18.37 2.35 13.71
CA ASP A 236 -18.02 3.74 14.00
C ASP A 236 -16.78 4.21 13.23
N ASP A 237 -16.68 5.52 12.98
CA ASP A 237 -15.47 6.11 12.38
C ASP A 237 -14.31 6.12 13.38
N VAL A 238 -13.10 6.02 12.85
CA VAL A 238 -11.88 6.20 13.64
C VAL A 238 -11.64 7.69 13.81
N GLU A 239 -11.39 8.12 15.04
CA GLU A 239 -10.99 9.49 15.32
C GLU A 239 -9.67 9.82 14.58
N PRO A 240 -9.60 10.86 13.73
CA PRO A 240 -8.41 11.17 12.94
C PRO A 240 -7.11 11.24 13.74
N PHE A 241 -7.15 11.80 14.95
CA PHE A 241 -5.97 11.88 15.81
C PHE A 241 -5.50 10.51 16.31
N ASP A 242 -6.41 9.56 16.55
CA ASP A 242 -6.03 8.18 16.92
C ASP A 242 -5.32 7.49 15.76
N PHE A 243 -5.81 7.67 14.53
CA PHE A 243 -5.16 7.12 13.35
C PHE A 243 -3.74 7.70 13.17
N ILE A 244 -3.58 9.02 13.30
CA ILE A 244 -2.29 9.69 13.19
C ILE A 244 -1.33 9.22 14.30
N ARG A 245 -1.81 9.01 15.54
CA ARG A 245 -1.00 8.45 16.64
C ARG A 245 -0.41 7.10 16.27
N LEU A 246 -1.19 6.21 15.64
CA LEU A 246 -0.71 4.89 15.25
C LEU A 246 0.35 4.96 14.15
N ILE A 247 0.24 5.91 13.21
CA ILE A 247 1.32 6.18 12.23
C ILE A 247 2.61 6.60 12.94
N ALA A 248 2.51 7.52 13.91
CA ALA A 248 3.65 8.01 14.67
C ALA A 248 4.34 6.88 15.45
N ILE A 249 3.55 6.07 16.13
CA ILE A 249 4.03 4.91 16.90
C ILE A 249 4.69 3.88 15.97
N ALA A 250 4.07 3.57 14.83
CA ALA A 250 4.66 2.65 13.86
C ALA A 250 6.02 3.14 13.35
N ARG A 251 6.17 4.45 13.10
CA ARG A 251 7.46 5.05 12.75
C ARG A 251 8.49 4.88 13.87
N ILE A 252 8.12 5.16 15.12
CA ILE A 252 9.03 5.04 16.28
C ILE A 252 9.49 3.59 16.48
N MET A 253 8.56 2.64 16.39
CA MET A 253 8.84 1.21 16.63
C MET A 253 9.60 0.56 15.47
N MET A 254 9.40 1.04 14.25
CA MET A 254 9.99 0.47 13.03
C MET A 254 10.71 1.55 12.20
N PRO A 255 11.85 2.08 12.68
CA PRO A 255 12.50 3.27 12.09
C PRO A 255 12.94 3.10 10.64
N HIS A 256 13.30 1.89 10.23
CA HIS A 256 13.79 1.60 8.87
C HIS A 256 12.68 1.24 7.88
N SER A 257 11.48 0.93 8.36
CA SER A 257 10.36 0.54 7.52
C SER A 257 9.75 1.73 6.78
N ALA A 258 9.29 1.50 5.56
CA ALA A 258 8.41 2.42 4.85
C ALA A 258 7.00 2.31 5.42
N VAL A 259 6.56 3.30 6.20
CA VAL A 259 5.20 3.32 6.77
C VAL A 259 4.27 3.85 5.69
N ARG A 260 3.40 2.99 5.16
CA ARG A 260 2.54 3.33 4.02
C ARG A 260 1.17 3.78 4.50
N LEU A 261 0.83 5.02 4.19
CA LEU A 261 -0.53 5.54 4.27
C LEU A 261 -1.30 5.00 3.05
N SER A 262 -2.21 4.06 3.27
CA SER A 262 -2.77 3.22 2.20
C SER A 262 -4.29 3.40 2.05
N ALA A 263 -5.10 2.36 2.31
CA ALA A 263 -6.54 2.47 2.09
C ALA A 263 -7.20 3.48 3.04
N GLY A 264 -8.23 4.17 2.54
CA GLY A 264 -8.99 5.18 3.28
C GLY A 264 -8.51 6.62 3.11
N ARG A 265 -7.43 6.88 2.36
CA ARG A 265 -6.94 8.24 2.06
C ARG A 265 -7.97 9.15 1.40
N GLU A 266 -8.87 8.58 0.60
CA GLU A 266 -9.99 9.32 -0.02
C GLU A 266 -10.86 10.04 1.01
N ASN A 267 -11.02 9.45 2.20
CA ASN A 267 -11.81 10.03 3.28
C ASN A 267 -11.00 10.99 4.17
N MET A 268 -9.71 11.16 3.91
CA MET A 268 -8.82 12.01 4.70
C MET A 268 -8.66 13.38 4.04
N ASN A 269 -8.91 14.45 4.79
CA ASN A 269 -8.61 15.81 4.33
C ASN A 269 -7.10 16.06 4.20
N GLU A 270 -6.73 17.14 3.50
CA GLU A 270 -5.32 17.48 3.23
C GLU A 270 -4.48 17.62 4.52
N GLN A 271 -5.05 18.18 5.58
CA GLN A 271 -4.37 18.40 6.86
C GLN A 271 -4.09 17.08 7.59
N MET A 272 -5.02 16.13 7.55
CA MET A 272 -4.84 14.80 8.12
C MET A 272 -3.74 14.04 7.38
N GLN A 273 -3.73 14.08 6.04
CA GLN A 273 -2.66 13.47 5.26
C GLN A 273 -1.31 14.15 5.54
N ALA A 274 -1.27 15.48 5.62
CA ALA A 274 -0.07 16.23 6.00
C ALA A 274 0.45 15.82 7.39
N LEU A 275 -0.45 15.66 8.38
CA LEU A 275 -0.10 15.17 9.71
C LEU A 275 0.36 13.70 9.69
N CYS A 276 -0.18 12.86 8.81
CA CYS A 276 0.32 11.48 8.65
C CYS A 276 1.75 11.46 8.07
N PHE A 277 2.04 12.28 7.06
CA PHE A 277 3.42 12.43 6.56
C PHE A 277 4.35 12.97 7.63
N MET A 278 3.86 13.93 8.42
CA MET A 278 4.57 14.49 9.57
C MET A 278 4.87 13.44 10.64
N ALA A 279 3.90 12.57 10.95
CA ALA A 279 4.01 11.45 11.87
C ALA A 279 4.99 10.37 11.38
N GLY A 280 5.40 10.40 10.11
CA GLY A 280 6.41 9.51 9.57
C GLY A 280 5.90 8.50 8.54
N ALA A 281 4.65 8.62 8.07
CA ALA A 281 4.22 7.95 6.85
C ALA A 281 5.06 8.46 5.68
N ASN A 282 5.58 7.55 4.86
CA ASN A 282 6.46 7.89 3.74
C ASN A 282 6.29 6.96 2.54
N SER A 283 5.12 6.34 2.42
CA SER A 283 4.70 5.66 1.21
C SER A 283 3.19 5.83 1.02
N ILE A 284 2.72 5.85 -0.22
CA ILE A 284 1.30 5.85 -0.58
C ILE A 284 0.99 4.91 -1.75
N PHE A 285 -0.27 4.57 -1.91
CA PHE A 285 -0.80 4.10 -3.19
C PHE A 285 -1.28 5.28 -4.03
N TYR A 286 -0.92 5.26 -5.31
CA TYR A 286 -1.21 6.30 -6.29
C TYR A 286 -2.00 5.76 -7.49
N GLY A 287 -2.97 6.54 -7.95
CA GLY A 287 -3.94 6.19 -8.98
C GLY A 287 -5.38 6.30 -8.48
N CYS A 288 -6.36 6.44 -9.39
CA CYS A 288 -7.78 6.71 -9.06
C CYS A 288 -8.50 5.59 -8.27
N LYS A 289 -7.92 4.39 -8.19
CA LYS A 289 -8.49 3.26 -7.46
C LYS A 289 -7.39 2.40 -6.85
N LEU A 290 -7.74 1.72 -5.74
CA LEU A 290 -6.92 0.64 -5.18
C LEU A 290 -7.30 -0.69 -5.85
N LEU A 291 -7.67 -1.70 -5.06
CA LEU A 291 -8.18 -2.97 -5.61
C LEU A 291 -9.60 -2.80 -6.16
N THR A 292 -10.51 -2.26 -5.35
CA THR A 292 -11.94 -2.12 -5.70
C THR A 292 -12.59 -0.84 -5.19
N THR A 293 -11.88 -0.05 -4.38
CA THR A 293 -12.41 1.17 -3.76
C THR A 293 -11.76 2.41 -4.39
N PRO A 294 -12.43 3.57 -4.35
CA PRO A 294 -11.84 4.84 -4.75
C PRO A 294 -10.54 5.16 -3.99
N ASN A 295 -9.71 5.97 -4.60
CA ASN A 295 -8.47 6.51 -4.04
C ASN A 295 -8.30 7.94 -4.57
N PRO A 296 -7.57 8.83 -3.87
CA PRO A 296 -7.36 10.18 -4.37
C PRO A 296 -6.79 10.17 -5.78
N ASP A 297 -7.37 11.01 -6.63
CA ASP A 297 -6.90 11.15 -8.01
C ASP A 297 -5.44 11.62 -8.06
N GLU A 298 -4.78 11.21 -9.15
CA GLU A 298 -3.36 11.48 -9.40
C GLU A 298 -2.98 12.97 -9.28
N ASP A 299 -3.85 13.85 -9.77
CA ASP A 299 -3.66 15.30 -9.70
C ASP A 299 -3.77 15.85 -8.27
N THR A 300 -4.68 15.30 -7.47
CA THR A 300 -4.87 15.70 -6.06
C THR A 300 -3.63 15.38 -5.23
N ASP A 301 -3.07 14.19 -5.44
CA ASP A 301 -1.84 13.75 -4.77
C ASP A 301 -0.64 14.61 -5.16
N LEU A 302 -0.47 14.91 -6.45
CA LEU A 302 0.60 15.78 -6.94
C LEU A 302 0.46 17.21 -6.42
N GLN A 303 -0.75 17.74 -6.32
CA GLN A 303 -1.01 19.07 -5.75
C GLN A 303 -0.67 19.11 -4.26
N LEU A 304 -1.06 18.10 -3.48
CA LEU A 304 -0.72 18.00 -2.07
C LEU A 304 0.80 17.88 -1.88
N PHE A 305 1.47 17.03 -2.66
CA PHE A 305 2.94 16.91 -2.62
C PHE A 305 3.62 18.23 -2.93
N LYS A 306 3.13 18.96 -3.94
CA LYS A 306 3.65 20.29 -4.27
C LYS A 306 3.45 21.30 -3.14
N LYS A 307 2.28 21.31 -2.48
CA LYS A 307 2.00 22.18 -1.31
C LYS A 307 2.94 21.87 -0.15
N LEU A 308 3.18 20.59 0.13
CA LEU A 308 4.02 20.13 1.23
C LEU A 308 5.53 20.09 0.90
N GLY A 309 5.90 20.29 -0.36
CA GLY A 309 7.29 20.20 -0.82
C GLY A 309 7.85 18.78 -0.85
N ILE A 310 7.00 17.77 -0.96
CA ILE A 310 7.36 16.35 -1.05
C ILE A 310 7.77 15.99 -2.47
N ASN A 311 8.77 15.12 -2.62
CA ASN A 311 9.27 14.61 -3.90
C ASN A 311 9.71 15.72 -4.86
N ARG A 312 10.16 16.87 -4.33
CA ARG A 312 10.82 17.89 -5.14
C ARG A 312 12.11 17.30 -5.69
N GLN A 313 12.20 17.22 -7.02
CA GLN A 313 13.51 17.05 -7.65
C GLN A 313 14.36 18.24 -7.24
N GLU A 314 15.52 17.98 -6.62
CA GLU A 314 16.56 19.00 -6.48
C GLU A 314 16.98 19.38 -7.90
N VAL A 315 16.40 20.45 -8.42
CA VAL A 315 17.01 21.14 -9.55
C VAL A 315 18.25 21.80 -8.96
N HIS A 316 19.38 21.11 -9.00
CA HIS A 316 20.67 21.78 -8.97
C HIS A 316 20.70 22.67 -10.22
N GLN A 317 20.11 23.86 -10.11
CA GLN A 317 20.42 24.95 -11.00
C GLN A 317 21.91 25.22 -10.77
N LYS A 318 22.74 24.68 -11.68
CA LYS A 318 24.02 25.34 -11.96
C LYS A 318 23.65 26.81 -12.25
N PRO A 319 24.35 27.79 -11.67
CA PRO A 319 24.15 29.16 -12.07
C PRO A 319 24.44 29.25 -13.57
N ASP A 320 23.48 29.85 -14.28
CA ASP A 320 23.56 30.47 -15.60
C ASP A 320 23.16 29.67 -16.87
N GLU A 321 22.32 30.39 -17.64
CA GLU A 321 21.83 30.21 -19.03
C GLU A 321 20.63 29.28 -19.28
N ILE A 322 19.42 29.82 -19.04
CA ILE A 322 18.19 29.32 -19.67
C ILE A 322 18.05 29.98 -21.05
N GLN A 323 18.21 29.22 -22.14
CA GLN A 323 17.75 29.65 -23.47
C GLN A 323 16.24 29.44 -23.57
N GLU A 324 15.51 30.54 -23.65
CA GLU A 324 14.03 30.64 -23.70
C GLU A 324 13.36 29.74 -24.76
N ASN A 325 14.10 29.40 -25.82
CA ASN A 325 13.63 28.55 -26.92
C ASN A 325 13.40 27.09 -26.51
N ASP A 326 14.21 26.53 -25.60
CA ASP A 326 14.17 25.11 -25.24
C ASP A 326 12.92 24.77 -24.38
N LEU A 327 12.41 25.78 -23.65
CA LEU A 327 11.16 25.70 -22.88
C LEU A 327 9.94 25.84 -23.78
N LEU A 328 9.99 26.69 -24.81
CA LEU A 328 8.90 26.88 -25.76
C LEU A 328 8.69 25.62 -26.60
N ASP A 329 9.75 24.98 -27.08
CA ASP A 329 9.66 23.76 -27.89
C ASP A 329 9.03 22.60 -27.11
N ARG A 330 9.41 22.43 -25.83
CA ARG A 330 8.82 21.39 -24.95
C ARG A 330 7.35 21.65 -24.62
N VAL A 331 6.93 22.92 -24.56
CA VAL A 331 5.51 23.27 -24.36
C VAL A 331 4.71 22.97 -25.63
N VAL A 332 5.27 23.28 -26.81
CA VAL A 332 4.62 22.98 -28.10
C VAL A 332 4.45 21.48 -28.29
N GLU A 333 5.46 20.67 -27.98
CA GLU A 333 5.36 19.20 -28.06
C GLU A 333 4.30 18.63 -27.09
N ARG A 334 4.23 19.16 -25.85
CA ARG A 334 3.22 18.75 -24.87
C ARG A 334 1.79 19.16 -25.25
N VAL A 335 1.63 20.27 -25.97
CA VAL A 335 0.32 20.72 -26.45
C VAL A 335 -0.11 19.87 -27.65
N ALA A 336 0.81 19.50 -28.54
CA ALA A 336 0.56 18.64 -29.69
C ALA A 336 0.23 17.18 -29.29
N ALA A 337 0.74 16.69 -28.15
CA ALA A 337 0.51 15.33 -27.66
C ALA A 337 -0.78 15.18 -26.81
N ARG A 338 -1.58 16.24 -26.64
CA ARG A 338 -2.87 16.13 -25.93
C ARG A 338 -3.94 15.55 -26.86
N PRO A 339 -4.71 14.53 -26.41
CA PRO A 339 -5.85 14.03 -27.18
C PRO A 339 -6.86 15.16 -27.40
N SER A 340 -7.34 15.29 -28.63
CA SER A 340 -8.36 16.25 -29.02
C SER A 340 -9.77 15.71 -28.74
N LYS A 341 -10.78 16.59 -28.78
CA LYS A 341 -12.18 16.20 -28.56
C LYS A 341 -12.70 15.17 -29.58
N ASP A 342 -12.07 15.08 -30.75
CA ASP A 342 -12.44 14.16 -31.82
C ASP A 342 -11.86 12.74 -31.58
N ASP A 343 -10.88 12.59 -30.68
CA ASP A 343 -10.30 11.30 -30.30
C ASP A 343 -11.16 10.51 -29.28
N LEU A 344 -12.27 11.10 -28.81
CA LEU A 344 -13.08 10.60 -27.68
C LEU A 344 -14.51 10.20 -28.05
N PHE A 345 -14.92 10.27 -29.31
CA PHE A 345 -16.27 9.87 -29.74
C PHE A 345 -16.22 8.97 -30.99
N TYR A 346 -16.74 7.75 -30.86
CA TYR A 346 -16.97 6.82 -31.97
C TYR A 346 -18.35 7.11 -32.57
N GLU A 347 -18.44 7.41 -33.87
CA GLU A 347 -19.70 7.40 -34.60
C GLU A 347 -20.20 5.95 -34.72
N ALA A 348 -21.32 5.65 -34.06
CA ALA A 348 -22.07 4.42 -34.32
C ALA A 348 -22.81 4.59 -35.65
N ILE A 349 -22.34 3.90 -36.70
CA ILE A 349 -23.07 3.75 -37.95
C ILE A 349 -23.85 2.42 -37.89
N SER A 350 -25.12 2.55 -38.23
CA SER A 350 -26.24 1.58 -38.30
C SER A 350 -25.94 0.16 -38.74
#